data_AF-A0A536PAX5-F1
#
_entry.id   AF-A0A536PAX5-F1
#
_cell.length_a   1.000
_cell.length_b   1.000
_cell.length_c   1.000
_cell.angle_alpha   90.00
_cell.angle_beta   90.00
_cell.angle_gamma   90.00
#
_symmetry.space_group_name_H-M   'P 1'
#
loop_
_entity.id
_entity.type
_entity.pdbx_description
1 polymer ?
#
loop_
_entity_poly.entity_id
_entity_poly.type
_entity_poly.pdbx_seq_one_letter_code
_entity_poly.pdbx_strand_id
1 'polypeptide(L)'
;HCEVLVVGGGRAGLTAAQAAASTGDRVILVDEQAELGGRLLSAPGNGWLDETVAALRSMAEVRLLDRATAYGYYDQNLVMIAQRKTGGGRLWQIRARQVVLATGAHERPLVFANNDRPGILLAGAVRTYLNRYAVAPGRRAVMFTNNDSTNSLFGDLRGAGV
;
A
#
# COMPACT_ATOMS: atom_id res chain seq x y z
N HIS A 1 12.52 9.52 -17.38
CA HIS A 1 12.70 10.72 -16.55
C HIS A 1 11.34 11.19 -16.08
N CYS A 2 11.26 11.76 -14.89
CA CYS A 2 10.08 12.46 -14.37
C CYS A 2 10.54 13.57 -13.43
N GLU A 3 9.67 14.52 -13.15
CA GLU A 3 9.93 15.57 -12.18
C GLU A 3 9.77 15.01 -10.76
N VAL A 4 8.72 14.23 -10.51
CA VAL A 4 8.47 13.60 -9.21
C VAL A 4 8.24 12.10 -9.37
N LEU A 5 8.99 11.29 -8.62
CA LEU A 5 8.73 9.87 -8.43
C LEU A 5 8.20 9.64 -7.01
N VAL A 6 7.02 9.02 -6.90
CA VAL A 6 6.41 8.64 -5.62
C VAL A 6 6.49 7.12 -5.45
N VAL A 7 7.10 6.65 -4.37
CA VAL A 7 7.24 5.23 -4.05
C VAL A 7 6.27 4.85 -2.94
N GLY A 8 5.23 4.10 -3.28
CA GLY A 8 4.14 3.69 -2.41
C GLY A 8 2.81 4.34 -2.79
N GLY A 9 1.79 3.53 -3.01
CA GLY A 9 0.43 3.91 -3.42
C GLY A 9 -0.58 3.95 -2.28
N GLY A 10 -0.13 4.05 -1.03
CA GLY A 10 -1.00 4.33 0.12
C GLY A 10 -1.45 5.80 0.18
N ARG A 11 -2.20 6.17 1.23
CA ARG A 11 -2.71 7.55 1.42
C ARG A 11 -1.64 8.61 1.20
N ALA A 12 -0.48 8.49 1.87
CA ALA A 12 0.60 9.47 1.77
C ALA A 12 1.11 9.64 0.33
N GLY A 13 1.32 8.55 -0.40
CA GLY A 13 1.82 8.61 -1.76
C GLY A 13 0.79 9.12 -2.76
N LEU A 14 -0.48 8.73 -2.61
CA LEU A 14 -1.57 9.25 -3.44
C LEU A 14 -1.74 10.77 -3.26
N THR A 15 -1.70 11.26 -2.02
CA THR A 15 -1.72 12.70 -1.72
C THR A 15 -0.50 13.42 -2.30
N ALA A 16 0.70 12.84 -2.17
CA ALA A 16 1.91 13.43 -2.76
C ALA A 16 1.85 13.48 -4.29
N ALA A 17 1.33 12.44 -4.94
CA ALA A 17 1.14 12.40 -6.38
C ALA A 17 0.11 13.44 -6.85
N GLN A 18 -1.01 13.61 -6.14
CA GLN A 18 -1.99 14.66 -6.46
C GLN A 18 -1.39 16.06 -6.33
N ALA A 19 -0.65 16.32 -5.24
CA ALA A 19 -0.02 17.62 -5.02
C ALA A 19 0.99 17.93 -6.14
N ALA A 20 1.87 16.99 -6.49
CA ALA A 20 2.83 17.15 -7.58
C ALA A 20 2.14 17.30 -8.95
N ALA A 21 1.11 16.49 -9.24
CA ALA A 21 0.42 16.58 -10.52
C ALA A 21 -0.32 17.91 -10.70
N SER A 22 -0.79 18.52 -9.61
CA SER A 22 -1.47 19.83 -9.65
C SER A 22 -0.58 20.98 -10.11
N THR A 23 0.75 20.83 -10.08
CA THR A 23 1.70 21.81 -10.59
C THR A 23 2.08 21.59 -12.06
N GLY A 24 1.54 20.55 -12.72
CA GLY A 24 1.89 20.16 -14.09
C GLY A 24 3.20 19.37 -14.21
N ASP A 25 3.79 18.94 -13.08
CA ASP A 25 4.99 18.08 -13.08
C ASP A 25 4.66 16.69 -13.65
N ARG A 26 5.60 16.04 -14.37
CA ARG A 26 5.42 14.62 -14.73
C ARG A 26 5.64 13.80 -13.49
N VAL A 27 4.60 13.09 -13.09
CA VAL A 27 4.59 12.26 -11.89
C VAL A 27 4.59 10.81 -12.30
N ILE A 28 5.47 10.03 -11.68
CA ILE A 28 5.36 8.58 -11.70
C ILE A 28 5.07 8.13 -10.27
N LEU A 29 3.97 7.41 -10.07
CA LEU A 29 3.71 6.71 -8.80
C LEU A 29 3.91 5.23 -9.03
N VAL A 30 4.63 4.59 -8.12
CA VAL A 30 4.91 3.15 -8.16
C VAL A 30 4.42 2.48 -6.88
N ASP A 31 3.71 1.36 -7.01
CA ASP A 31 3.27 0.55 -5.88
C ASP A 31 3.37 -0.95 -6.20
N GLU A 32 3.78 -1.74 -5.21
CA GLU A 32 4.00 -3.17 -5.41
C GLU A 32 2.70 -3.99 -5.41
N GLN A 33 1.58 -3.46 -4.95
CA GLN A 33 0.33 -4.20 -4.89
C GLN A 33 -0.39 -4.21 -6.24
N ALA A 34 -1.36 -5.11 -6.36
CA ALA A 34 -2.21 -5.20 -7.53
C ALA A 34 -3.10 -3.97 -7.76
N GLU A 35 -3.39 -3.25 -6.68
CA GLU A 35 -4.30 -2.10 -6.65
C GLU A 35 -3.68 -1.03 -5.74
N LEU A 36 -3.88 0.24 -6.10
CA LEU A 36 -3.46 1.36 -5.26
C LEU A 36 -4.39 1.52 -4.05
N GLY A 37 -3.85 2.06 -2.97
CA GLY A 37 -4.56 2.36 -1.72
C GLY A 37 -3.84 1.85 -0.48
N GLY A 38 -2.91 0.91 -0.62
CA GLY A 38 -2.17 0.33 0.49
C GLY A 38 -3.11 -0.16 1.60
N ARG A 39 -2.90 0.31 2.85
CA ARG A 39 -3.74 -0.06 4.00
C ARG A 39 -5.19 0.42 3.90
N LEU A 40 -5.51 1.42 3.07
CA LEU A 40 -6.90 1.88 2.88
C LEU A 40 -7.78 0.76 2.30
N LEU A 41 -7.21 -0.11 1.47
CA LEU A 41 -7.93 -1.28 0.91
C LEU A 41 -8.40 -2.27 1.99
N SER A 42 -7.86 -2.18 3.21
CA SER A 42 -8.24 -2.99 4.38
C SER A 42 -9.07 -2.21 5.39
N ALA A 43 -9.51 -0.99 5.06
CA ALA A 43 -10.39 -0.17 5.88
C ALA A 43 -11.75 0.00 5.19
N PRO A 44 -12.85 0.13 5.97
CA PRO A 44 -14.15 0.45 5.42
C PRO A 44 -14.20 1.91 4.93
N GLY A 45 -15.02 2.20 3.91
CA GLY A 45 -15.32 3.56 3.46
C GLY A 45 -14.19 4.22 2.65
N ASN A 46 -14.06 3.84 1.38
CA ASN A 46 -12.93 4.23 0.53
C ASN A 46 -13.27 5.22 -0.60
N GLY A 47 -14.35 5.99 -0.50
CA GLY A 47 -14.76 6.93 -1.55
C GLY A 47 -13.64 7.90 -1.99
N TRP A 48 -12.87 8.43 -1.02
CA TRP A 48 -11.71 9.27 -1.33
C TRP A 48 -10.64 8.55 -2.16
N LEU A 49 -10.41 7.25 -1.92
CA LEU A 49 -9.41 6.47 -2.66
C LEU A 49 -9.82 6.34 -4.12
N ASP A 50 -11.09 5.96 -4.36
CA ASP A 50 -11.61 5.75 -5.71
C ASP A 50 -11.58 7.06 -6.51
N GLU A 51 -12.05 8.15 -5.92
CA GLU A 51 -12.00 9.49 -6.51
C GLU A 51 -10.56 9.93 -6.82
N THR A 52 -9.64 9.71 -5.88
CA THR A 52 -8.23 10.11 -6.02
C THR A 52 -7.53 9.33 -7.11
N VAL A 53 -7.70 8.00 -7.15
CA VAL A 53 -7.10 7.16 -8.18
C VAL A 53 -7.70 7.46 -9.56
N ALA A 54 -9.01 7.71 -9.64
CA ALA A 54 -9.67 8.10 -10.89
C ALA A 54 -9.14 9.44 -11.42
N ALA A 55 -9.00 10.44 -10.54
CA ALA A 55 -8.45 11.75 -10.90
C ALA A 55 -6.98 11.65 -11.36
N LEU A 56 -6.15 10.88 -10.66
CA LEU A 56 -4.75 10.67 -11.08
C LEU A 56 -4.66 9.93 -12.42
N ARG A 57 -5.55 8.98 -12.70
CA ARG A 57 -5.60 8.24 -13.98
C ARG A 57 -5.99 9.12 -15.17
N SER A 58 -6.75 10.18 -14.97
CA SER A 58 -7.18 11.08 -16.04
C SER A 58 -6.15 12.15 -16.41
N MET A 59 -5.11 12.33 -15.58
CA MET A 59 -4.04 13.30 -15.82
C MET A 59 -2.97 12.73 -16.77
N ALA A 60 -2.75 13.38 -17.92
CA ALA A 60 -1.79 12.92 -18.93
C ALA A 60 -0.34 12.86 -18.43
N GLU A 61 0.04 13.76 -17.51
CA GLU A 61 1.38 13.83 -16.92
C GLU A 61 1.62 12.82 -15.79
N VAL A 62 0.59 12.07 -15.39
CA VAL A 62 0.68 11.09 -14.32
C VAL A 62 0.75 9.68 -14.89
N ARG A 63 1.75 8.92 -14.46
CA ARG A 63 1.86 7.49 -14.72
C ARG A 63 1.77 6.70 -13.43
N LEU A 64 0.74 5.87 -13.34
CA LEU A 64 0.56 4.92 -12.24
C LEU A 64 1.12 3.55 -12.64
N LEU A 65 2.05 3.03 -11.85
CA LEU A 65 2.64 1.71 -12.01
C LEU A 65 2.21 0.85 -10.81
N ASP A 66 1.14 0.07 -11.00
CA ASP A 66 0.80 -1.02 -10.09
C ASP A 66 1.68 -2.26 -10.36
N ARG A 67 1.65 -3.21 -9.41
CA ARG A 67 2.42 -4.46 -9.44
C ARG A 67 3.92 -4.22 -9.68
N ALA A 68 4.40 -3.07 -9.24
CA ALA A 68 5.72 -2.55 -9.55
C ALA A 68 6.48 -2.26 -8.26
N THR A 69 7.61 -2.94 -8.07
CA THR A 69 8.42 -2.81 -6.86
C THR A 69 9.63 -1.94 -7.18
N ALA A 70 9.74 -0.79 -6.53
CA ALA A 70 10.99 -0.03 -6.47
C ALA A 70 11.96 -0.78 -5.56
N TYR A 71 12.98 -1.42 -6.12
CA TYR A 71 13.87 -2.32 -5.38
C TYR A 71 15.27 -1.75 -5.15
N GLY A 72 15.62 -0.62 -5.77
CA GLY A 72 16.91 0.03 -5.57
C GLY A 72 16.84 1.53 -5.83
N TYR A 73 17.51 2.30 -4.98
CA TYR A 73 17.64 3.75 -5.06
C TYR A 73 19.14 4.08 -5.00
N TYR A 74 19.64 4.67 -6.07
CA TYR A 74 21.05 4.98 -6.29
C TYR A 74 21.28 6.48 -6.45
N ASP A 75 22.55 6.86 -6.64
CA ASP A 75 22.99 8.23 -6.83
C ASP A 75 22.17 8.98 -7.90
N GLN A 76 22.06 10.30 -7.69
CA GLN A 76 21.41 11.23 -8.63
C GLN A 76 19.96 10.83 -8.96
N ASN A 77 19.22 10.37 -7.95
CA ASN A 77 17.80 10.01 -8.04
C ASN A 77 17.48 8.98 -9.12
N LEU A 78 18.38 8.01 -9.31
CA LEU A 78 18.12 6.84 -10.14
C LEU A 78 17.44 5.75 -9.30
N VAL A 79 16.20 5.42 -9.63
CA VAL A 79 15.41 4.37 -8.99
C VAL A 79 15.12 3.25 -9.98
N MET A 80 15.41 2.02 -9.55
CA MET A 80 15.19 0.81 -10.33
C MET A 80 13.88 0.14 -9.89
N ILE A 81 13.00 -0.15 -10.85
CA ILE A 81 11.67 -0.70 -10.59
C ILE A 81 11.45 -1.96 -11.41
N ALA A 82 10.94 -3.00 -10.78
CA ALA A 82 10.49 -4.23 -11.44
C ALA A 82 8.96 -4.28 -11.46
N GLN A 83 8.37 -4.11 -12.65
CA GLN A 83 6.93 -4.22 -12.86
C GLN A 83 6.56 -5.60 -13.37
N ARG A 84 5.65 -6.27 -12.67
CA ARG A 84 5.06 -7.55 -13.09
C ARG A 84 3.90 -7.29 -14.06
N LYS A 85 3.86 -7.99 -15.18
CA LYS A 85 2.79 -7.93 -16.18
C LYS A 85 2.36 -9.34 -16.59
N THR A 86 1.17 -9.46 -17.16
CA THR A 86 0.75 -10.74 -17.77
C THR A 86 1.69 -11.07 -18.93
N GLY A 87 2.29 -12.27 -18.90
CA GLY A 87 3.23 -12.71 -19.94
C GLY A 87 4.66 -12.18 -19.82
N GLY A 88 5.04 -11.51 -18.71
CA GLY A 88 6.44 -11.12 -18.47
C GLY A 88 6.64 -9.99 -17.45
N GLY A 89 7.88 -9.51 -17.33
CA GLY A 89 8.24 -8.37 -16.48
C GLY A 89 8.80 -7.21 -17.27
N ARG A 90 8.69 -5.99 -16.72
CA ARG A 90 9.39 -4.80 -17.23
C ARG A 90 10.28 -4.22 -16.15
N LEU A 91 11.56 -4.05 -16.46
CA LEU A 91 12.47 -3.27 -15.64
C LEU A 91 12.42 -1.81 -16.10
N TRP A 92 12.24 -0.90 -15.15
CA TRP A 92 12.31 0.53 -15.38
C TRP A 92 13.55 1.10 -14.71
N GLN A 93 14.24 1.97 -15.43
CA GLN A 93 15.28 2.84 -14.90
C GLN A 93 14.70 4.25 -14.90
N ILE A 94 14.35 4.77 -13.72
CA ILE A 94 13.72 6.07 -13.60
C ILE A 94 14.68 7.01 -12.90
N ARG A 95 15.14 8.02 -13.63
CA ARG A 95 15.80 9.18 -13.05
C ARG A 95 14.76 10.27 -12.80
N ALA A 96 14.61 10.67 -11.54
CA ALA A 96 13.63 11.67 -11.12
C ALA A 96 14.30 12.96 -10.67
N ARG A 97 13.67 14.12 -10.87
CA ARG A 97 14.19 15.37 -10.27
C ARG A 97 14.05 15.34 -8.75
N GLN A 98 12.93 14.82 -8.24
CA GLN A 98 12.65 14.63 -6.81
C GLN A 98 12.01 13.25 -6.58
N VAL A 99 12.24 12.68 -5.39
CA VAL A 99 11.69 11.38 -4.99
C VAL A 99 10.96 11.52 -3.65
N VAL A 100 9.72 11.01 -3.57
CA VAL A 100 8.94 10.92 -2.35
C VAL A 100 8.84 9.45 -1.93
N LEU A 101 9.34 9.13 -0.73
CA LEU A 101 9.22 7.80 -0.14
C LEU A 101 7.98 7.74 0.75
N ALA A 102 6.98 6.97 0.33
CA ALA A 102 5.71 6.75 1.00
C ALA A 102 5.45 5.25 1.21
N THR A 103 6.51 4.49 1.53
CA THR A 103 6.52 3.02 1.61
C THR A 103 5.77 2.42 2.81
N GLY A 104 5.20 3.27 3.66
CA GLY A 104 4.45 2.83 4.84
C GLY A 104 5.33 2.20 5.91
N ALA A 105 4.72 1.34 6.72
CA ALA A 105 5.37 0.62 7.80
C ALA A 105 4.82 -0.80 7.88
N HIS A 106 5.69 -1.79 8.10
CA HIS A 106 5.25 -3.15 8.41
C HIS A 106 4.88 -3.27 9.89
N GLU A 107 3.80 -4.01 10.15
CA GLU A 107 3.48 -4.43 11.50
C GLU A 107 4.50 -5.48 11.96
N ARG A 108 4.72 -5.58 13.28
CA ARG A 108 5.69 -6.47 13.90
C ARG A 108 5.00 -7.47 14.81
N PRO A 109 5.46 -8.73 14.87
CA PRO A 109 4.97 -9.69 15.84
C PRO A 109 5.48 -9.36 17.25
N LEU A 110 4.88 -10.00 18.26
CA LEU A 110 5.40 -10.04 19.63
C LEU A 110 6.14 -11.36 19.86
N VAL A 111 7.22 -11.31 20.64
CA VAL A 111 8.02 -12.49 20.98
C VAL A 111 7.45 -13.13 22.26
N PHE A 112 6.95 -14.36 22.15
CA PHE A 112 6.46 -15.17 23.26
C PHE A 112 6.57 -16.66 22.92
N ALA A 113 6.43 -17.54 23.92
CA ALA A 113 6.57 -18.98 23.71
C ALA A 113 5.52 -19.53 22.72
N ASN A 114 5.97 -20.30 21.72
CA ASN A 114 5.12 -20.86 20.66
C ASN A 114 4.38 -19.80 19.81
N ASN A 115 4.99 -18.65 19.56
CA ASN A 115 4.41 -17.57 18.76
C ASN A 115 4.37 -17.84 17.24
N ASP A 116 4.69 -19.06 16.82
CA ASP A 116 4.79 -19.55 15.45
C ASP A 116 3.66 -20.52 15.05
N ARG A 117 2.75 -20.85 15.98
CA ARG A 117 1.66 -21.81 15.73
C ARG A 117 0.66 -21.31 14.69
N PRO A 118 0.08 -22.20 13.86
CA PRO A 118 -1.02 -21.85 12.97
C PRO A 118 -2.18 -21.17 13.70
N GLY A 119 -2.70 -20.09 13.11
CA GLY A 119 -3.74 -19.24 13.71
C GLY A 119 -3.18 -17.99 14.40
N ILE A 120 -1.87 -17.91 14.65
CA ILE A 120 -1.22 -16.67 15.07
C ILE A 120 -0.97 -15.83 13.82
N LEU A 121 -1.61 -14.67 13.76
CA LEU A 121 -1.54 -13.72 12.64
C LEU A 121 -1.29 -12.31 13.17
N LEU A 122 -0.64 -11.47 12.35
CA LEU A 122 -0.59 -10.04 12.60
C LEU A 122 -2.01 -9.44 12.53
N ALA A 123 -2.31 -8.48 13.41
CA ALA A 123 -3.66 -7.92 13.49
C ALA A 123 -4.06 -7.22 12.18
N GLY A 124 -3.13 -6.49 11.57
CA GLY A 124 -3.30 -5.89 10.25
C GLY A 124 -3.56 -6.93 9.15
N ALA A 125 -2.93 -8.11 9.22
CA ALA A 125 -3.19 -9.19 8.26
C ALA A 125 -4.61 -9.77 8.42
N VAL A 126 -5.06 -9.98 9.67
CA VAL A 126 -6.45 -10.38 9.95
C VAL A 126 -7.42 -9.36 9.36
N ARG A 127 -7.14 -8.07 9.57
CA ARG A 127 -7.96 -6.98 9.04
C ARG A 127 -8.00 -6.96 7.51
N THR A 128 -6.88 -7.23 6.85
CA THR A 128 -6.83 -7.38 5.39
C THR A 128 -7.66 -8.58 4.92
N TYR A 129 -7.55 -9.75 5.57
CA TYR A 129 -8.39 -10.90 5.23
C TYR A 129 -9.89 -10.57 5.36
N LEU A 130 -10.28 -9.95 6.47
CA LEU A 130 -11.67 -9.58 6.72
C LEU A 130 -12.18 -8.56 5.70
N ASN A 131 -11.54 -7.40 5.62
CA ASN A 131 -12.11 -6.24 4.94
C ASN A 131 -11.83 -6.22 3.44
N ARG A 132 -10.67 -6.74 3.02
CA ARG A 132 -10.30 -6.75 1.60
C ARG A 132 -10.75 -8.03 0.90
N TYR A 133 -10.62 -9.17 1.57
CA TYR A 133 -10.88 -10.48 0.96
C TYR A 133 -12.17 -11.14 1.43
N ALA A 134 -12.90 -10.52 2.36
CA ALA A 134 -14.13 -11.08 2.93
C ALA A 134 -13.93 -12.48 3.55
N VAL A 135 -12.77 -12.72 4.16
CA VAL A 135 -12.39 -13.99 4.80
C VAL A 135 -12.19 -13.79 6.29
N ALA A 136 -12.95 -14.51 7.11
CA ALA A 136 -12.70 -14.64 8.54
C ALA A 136 -11.64 -15.73 8.80
N PRO A 137 -10.46 -15.41 9.38
CA PRO A 137 -9.42 -16.42 9.62
C PRO A 137 -9.77 -17.47 10.70
N GLY A 138 -10.87 -17.27 11.44
CA GLY A 138 -11.36 -18.16 12.47
C GLY A 138 -12.73 -17.74 13.00
N ARG A 139 -13.28 -18.53 13.93
CA ARG A 139 -14.59 -18.27 14.58
C ARG A 139 -14.49 -17.71 16.00
N ARG A 140 -13.27 -17.64 16.54
CA ARG A 140 -12.94 -17.07 17.84
C ARG A 140 -11.57 -16.46 17.73
N ALA A 141 -11.39 -15.26 18.25
CA ALA A 141 -10.12 -14.56 18.23
C ALA A 141 -9.70 -14.14 19.63
N VAL A 142 -8.39 -14.17 19.89
CA VAL A 142 -7.75 -13.49 21.02
C VAL A 142 -6.81 -12.46 20.44
N MET A 143 -6.92 -11.22 20.90
CA MET A 143 -6.05 -10.14 20.46
C MET A 143 -4.99 -9.86 21.52
N PHE A 144 -3.73 -9.91 21.11
CA PHE A 144 -2.59 -9.56 21.94
C PHE A 144 -1.88 -8.36 21.31
N THR A 145 -2.07 -7.17 21.88
CA THR A 145 -1.65 -5.88 21.29
C THR A 145 -0.87 -5.03 22.29
N ASN A 146 -0.07 -4.10 21.76
CA ASN A 146 0.71 -3.13 22.55
C ASN A 146 0.48 -1.68 22.10
N ASN A 147 -0.49 -1.42 21.23
CA ASN A 147 -0.82 -0.08 20.73
C ASN A 147 -2.26 -0.03 20.17
N ASP A 148 -2.74 1.18 19.92
CA ASP A 148 -4.13 1.45 19.53
C ASP A 148 -4.49 1.13 18.07
N SER A 149 -3.52 0.75 17.22
CA SER A 149 -3.80 0.47 15.80
C SER A 149 -4.80 -0.69 15.61
N THR A 150 -4.95 -1.54 16.62
CA THR A 150 -5.85 -2.69 16.61
C THR A 150 -7.27 -2.38 17.11
N ASN A 151 -7.55 -1.16 17.60
CA ASN A 151 -8.86 -0.80 18.15
C ASN A 151 -9.99 -0.99 17.14
N SER A 152 -9.73 -0.63 15.87
CA SER A 152 -10.68 -0.85 14.78
C SER A 152 -10.97 -2.33 14.48
N LEU A 153 -9.99 -3.22 14.69
CA LEU A 153 -10.13 -4.65 14.40
C LEU A 153 -11.15 -5.34 15.32
N PHE A 154 -11.34 -4.86 16.56
CA PHE A 154 -12.39 -5.38 17.44
C PHE A 154 -13.79 -5.22 16.83
N GLY A 155 -14.05 -4.04 16.24
CA GLY A 155 -15.31 -3.78 15.54
C GLY A 155 -15.46 -4.66 14.30
N ASP A 156 -14.39 -4.78 13.51
CA ASP A 156 -14.37 -5.59 12.29
C ASP A 156 -14.65 -7.08 12.59
N LEU A 157 -14.01 -7.64 13.62
CA LEU A 157 -14.22 -9.04 14.07
C LEU A 157 -15.65 -9.26 14.54
N ARG A 158 -16.17 -8.35 15.38
CA ARG A 158 -17.55 -8.45 15.89
C ARG A 158 -18.58 -8.35 14.76
N GLY A 159 -18.35 -7.47 13.80
CA GLY A 159 -19.19 -7.35 12.60
C GLY A 159 -19.18 -8.61 11.72
N ALA A 160 -18.08 -9.35 11.73
CA ALA A 160 -17.94 -10.64 11.05
C ALA A 160 -18.45 -11.84 11.88
N GLY A 161 -18.95 -11.62 13.10
CA GLY A 161 -19.44 -12.67 13.98
C GLY A 161 -18.35 -13.53 14.63
N VAL A 162 -17.14 -12.98 14.77
CA VAL A 162 -15.97 -13.62 15.43
C VAL A 162 -15.82 -13.16 16.89
#